data_AF-X5YJV1-F1
#
_entry.id   AF-X5YJV1-F1
#
_cell.length_a   1.000
_cell.length_b   1.000
_cell.length_c   1.000
_cell.angle_alpha   90.00
_cell.angle_beta   90.00
_cell.angle_gamma   90.00
#
_symmetry.space_group_name_H-M   'P 1'
#
loop_
_entity.id
_entity.type
_entity.pdbx_description
1 polymer ?
#
loop_
_entity_poly.entity_id
_entity_poly.type
_entity_poly.pdbx_seq_one_letter_code
_entity_poly.pdbx_strand_id
1 'polypeptide(L)'
;MARNQAKMTRRKVEIEAENLAVNRPALRGVDRRTAGGRRYAEILGSILAAIGGTVRDEQTILARRAASIALVCESEDARLANGEIIDGTAYVTLANALSRLFESLGIDSARPPNDRPERVPSMRIFG
;
A
#
# COMPACT_ATOMS: atom_id res chain seq x y z
N MET A 1 -1.99 -36.31 19.32
CA MET A 1 -2.99 -35.28 18.95
C MET A 1 -2.47 -33.83 19.00
N ALA A 2 -1.50 -33.48 19.86
CA ALA A 2 -0.98 -32.11 20.01
C ALA A 2 -0.33 -31.47 18.75
N ARG A 3 0.29 -32.27 17.87
CA ARG A 3 1.02 -31.78 16.68
C ARG A 3 0.11 -31.15 15.62
N ASN A 4 -1.12 -31.66 15.45
CA ASN A 4 -2.09 -31.11 14.49
C ASN A 4 -2.71 -29.81 15.01
N GLN A 5 -2.92 -29.71 16.32
CA GLN A 5 -3.49 -28.53 16.94
C GLN A 5 -2.53 -27.34 16.83
N ALA A 6 -1.23 -27.53 17.08
CA ALA A 6 -0.21 -26.49 16.90
C ALA A 6 -0.08 -26.01 15.43
N LYS A 7 -0.26 -26.90 14.44
CA LYS A 7 -0.23 -26.56 13.01
C LYS A 7 -1.47 -25.76 12.59
N MET A 8 -2.65 -26.13 13.11
CA MET A 8 -3.91 -25.41 12.93
C MET A 8 -3.87 -24.02 13.57
N THR A 9 -3.30 -23.89 14.78
CA THR A 9 -3.18 -22.60 15.47
C THR A 9 -2.25 -21.65 14.72
N ARG A 10 -1.11 -22.13 14.20
CA ARG A 10 -0.21 -21.31 13.37
C ARG A 10 -0.88 -20.84 12.07
N ARG A 11 -1.55 -21.75 11.37
CA ARG A 11 -2.30 -21.41 10.15
C ARG A 11 -3.40 -20.39 10.42
N LYS A 12 -4.09 -20.50 11.55
CA LYS A 12 -5.16 -19.56 11.94
C LYS A 12 -4.60 -18.18 12.23
N VAL A 13 -3.48 -18.09 12.95
CA VAL A 13 -2.77 -16.81 13.21
C VAL A 13 -2.25 -16.21 11.90
N GLU A 14 -1.77 -17.03 10.97
CA GLU A 14 -1.28 -16.59 9.66
C GLU A 14 -2.42 -16.04 8.79
N ILE A 15 -3.56 -16.73 8.73
CA ILE A 15 -4.78 -16.27 8.04
C ILE A 15 -5.37 -15.03 8.71
N GLU A 16 -5.32 -14.93 10.03
CA GLU A 16 -5.82 -13.77 10.78
C GLU A 16 -4.89 -12.56 10.58
N ALA A 17 -3.58 -12.77 10.50
CA ALA A 17 -2.59 -11.75 10.13
C ALA A 17 -2.71 -11.33 8.66
N GLU A 18 -2.99 -12.27 7.76
CA GLU A 18 -3.25 -12.03 6.33
C GLU A 18 -4.55 -11.22 6.17
N ASN A 19 -5.60 -11.56 6.90
CA ASN A 19 -6.82 -10.78 6.98
C ASN A 19 -6.59 -9.41 7.65
N LEU A 20 -5.71 -9.28 8.63
CA LEU A 20 -5.36 -7.99 9.23
C LEU A 20 -4.56 -7.10 8.27
N ALA A 21 -3.76 -7.70 7.39
CA ALA A 21 -3.00 -7.00 6.36
C ALA A 21 -3.91 -6.54 5.21
N VAL A 22 -4.87 -7.39 4.81
CA VAL A 22 -5.88 -7.06 3.77
C VAL A 22 -6.98 -6.13 4.33
N ASN A 23 -7.22 -6.14 5.64
CA ASN A 23 -8.32 -5.44 6.30
C ASN A 23 -7.85 -4.49 7.42
N ARG A 24 -6.64 -3.91 7.26
CA ARG A 24 -6.12 -2.92 8.20
C ARG A 24 -7.03 -1.69 8.16
N PRO A 25 -7.49 -1.16 9.31
CA PRO A 25 -8.49 -0.12 9.34
C PRO A 25 -8.04 1.09 8.53
N ALA A 26 -8.95 1.58 7.69
CA ALA A 26 -8.88 2.90 7.08
C ALA A 26 -8.58 3.96 8.14
N LEU A 27 -8.12 5.14 7.71
CA LEU A 27 -7.98 6.32 8.57
C LEU A 27 -9.16 6.41 9.55
N ARG A 28 -8.86 6.57 10.84
CA ARG A 28 -9.87 6.58 11.90
C ARG A 28 -10.90 7.67 11.59
N GLY A 29 -12.18 7.30 11.52
CA GLY A 29 -13.28 8.21 11.19
C GLY A 29 -13.65 8.30 9.71
N VAL A 30 -13.00 7.54 8.81
CA VAL A 30 -13.39 7.47 7.40
C VAL A 30 -14.54 6.47 7.21
N ASP A 31 -15.67 6.95 6.67
CA ASP A 31 -16.75 6.09 6.22
C ASP A 31 -16.41 5.46 4.85
N ARG A 32 -16.15 4.15 4.87
CA ARG A 32 -15.86 3.33 3.66
C ARG A 32 -17.08 3.10 2.76
N ARG A 33 -18.26 3.63 3.09
CA ARG A 33 -19.45 3.62 2.22
C ARG A 33 -19.51 4.86 1.32
N THR A 34 -18.68 5.85 1.55
CA THR A 34 -18.52 6.98 0.64
C THR A 34 -17.67 6.59 -0.57
N ALA A 35 -17.82 7.29 -1.69
CA ALA A 35 -16.99 7.07 -2.88
C ALA A 35 -15.50 7.27 -2.56
N GLY A 36 -15.16 8.37 -1.87
CA GLY A 36 -13.78 8.65 -1.44
C GLY A 36 -13.24 7.61 -0.44
N GLY A 37 -14.05 7.15 0.50
CA GLY A 37 -13.65 6.11 1.47
C GLY A 37 -13.39 4.74 0.83
N ARG A 38 -14.18 4.35 -0.19
CA ARG A 38 -13.90 3.15 -0.99
C ARG A 38 -12.62 3.31 -1.79
N ARG A 39 -12.49 4.43 -2.51
CA ARG A 39 -11.35 4.69 -3.37
C ARG A 39 -10.03 4.75 -2.59
N TYR A 40 -10.04 5.41 -1.44
CA TYR A 40 -8.90 5.38 -0.51
C TYR A 40 -8.48 3.96 -0.13
N ALA A 41 -9.45 3.08 0.18
CA ALA A 41 -9.16 1.71 0.57
C ALA A 41 -8.61 0.87 -0.59
N GLU A 42 -9.10 1.09 -1.82
CA GLU A 42 -8.57 0.45 -3.04
C GLU A 42 -7.12 0.86 -3.30
N ILE A 43 -6.83 2.16 -3.26
CA ILE A 43 -5.48 2.70 -3.44
C ILE A 43 -4.55 2.15 -2.37
N LEU A 44 -4.95 2.20 -1.10
CA LEU A 44 -4.15 1.67 0.00
C LEU A 44 -3.88 0.18 -0.16
N GLY A 45 -4.90 -0.61 -0.53
CA GLY A 45 -4.74 -2.04 -0.80
C GLY A 45 -3.73 -2.32 -1.92
N SER A 46 -3.78 -1.53 -2.99
CA SER A 46 -2.84 -1.64 -4.12
C SER A 46 -1.40 -1.31 -3.71
N ILE A 47 -1.21 -0.26 -2.91
CA ILE A 47 0.12 0.13 -2.39
C ILE A 47 0.67 -0.96 -1.47
N LEU A 48 -0.13 -1.48 -0.54
CA LEU A 48 0.30 -2.54 0.38
C LEU A 48 0.66 -3.83 -0.38
N ALA A 49 -0.11 -4.18 -1.41
CA ALA A 49 0.20 -5.31 -2.29
C ALA A 49 1.51 -5.11 -3.08
N ALA A 50 1.82 -3.87 -3.47
CA ALA A 50 3.05 -3.53 -4.19
C ALA A 50 4.31 -3.63 -3.32
N ILE A 51 4.23 -3.27 -2.03
CA ILE A 51 5.34 -3.45 -1.07
C ILE A 51 5.73 -4.93 -0.98
N GLY A 52 4.73 -5.82 -0.98
CA GLY A 52 4.92 -7.26 -0.90
C GLY A 52 5.48 -7.73 0.45
N GLY A 53 5.40 -9.04 0.69
CA GLY A 53 5.86 -9.64 1.95
C GLY A 53 5.14 -9.10 3.19
N THR A 54 5.83 -9.14 4.34
CA THR A 54 5.26 -8.65 5.60
C THR A 54 5.50 -7.15 5.72
N VAL A 55 4.42 -6.38 5.67
CA VAL A 55 4.48 -4.91 5.79
C VAL A 55 4.77 -4.51 7.23
N ARG A 56 5.81 -3.71 7.46
CA ARG A 56 6.15 -3.18 8.77
C ARG A 56 5.25 -2.00 9.15
N ASP A 57 5.18 -1.66 10.43
CA ASP A 57 4.25 -0.64 10.92
C ASP A 57 4.58 0.76 10.38
N GLU A 58 5.86 1.11 10.29
CA GLU A 58 6.32 2.35 9.67
C GLU A 58 5.98 2.43 8.18
N GLN A 59 6.05 1.31 7.46
CA GLN A 59 5.65 1.25 6.05
C GLN A 59 4.15 1.45 5.90
N THR A 60 3.34 0.98 6.85
CA THR A 60 1.90 1.23 6.85
C THR A 60 1.56 2.71 7.04
N ILE A 61 2.32 3.42 7.88
CA ILE A 61 2.13 4.87 8.06
C ILE A 61 2.43 5.60 6.75
N LEU A 62 3.52 5.25 6.07
CA LEU A 62 3.88 5.83 4.77
C LEU A 62 2.86 5.47 3.68
N ALA A 63 2.42 4.21 3.62
CA ALA A 63 1.42 3.75 2.65
C ALA A 63 0.08 4.48 2.82
N ARG A 64 -0.35 4.72 4.06
CA ARG A 64 -1.56 5.49 4.35
C ARG A 64 -1.46 6.94 3.88
N ARG A 65 -0.29 7.57 4.05
CA ARG A 65 -0.02 8.93 3.55
C ARG A 65 0.03 8.97 2.02
N ALA A 66 0.69 8.00 1.41
CA ALA A 66 0.75 7.86 -0.04
C ALA A 66 -0.66 7.69 -0.62
N ALA A 67 -1.51 6.87 -0.01
CA ALA A 67 -2.90 6.71 -0.43
C ALA A 67 -3.72 8.01 -0.33
N SER A 68 -3.51 8.81 0.72
CA SER A 68 -4.16 10.12 0.84
C SER A 68 -3.73 11.08 -0.26
N ILE A 69 -2.43 11.17 -0.54
CA ILE A 69 -1.90 12.07 -1.58
C ILE A 69 -2.36 11.61 -2.96
N ALA A 70 -2.30 10.30 -3.24
CA ALA A 70 -2.78 9.74 -4.50
C ALA A 70 -4.26 10.02 -4.73
N LEU A 71 -5.11 9.94 -3.70
CA LEU A 71 -6.52 10.28 -3.81
C LEU A 71 -6.75 11.76 -4.15
N VAL A 72 -5.93 12.66 -3.59
CA VAL A 72 -6.00 14.10 -3.94
C VAL A 72 -5.54 14.32 -5.38
N CYS A 73 -4.42 13.71 -5.79
CA CYS A 73 -3.95 13.78 -7.17
C CYS A 73 -5.01 13.28 -8.15
N GLU A 74 -5.66 12.14 -7.88
CA GLU A 74 -6.73 11.59 -8.73
C GLU A 74 -7.93 12.55 -8.85
N SER A 75 -8.27 13.25 -7.77
CA SER A 75 -9.31 14.29 -7.81
C SER A 75 -8.90 15.49 -8.67
N GLU A 76 -7.65 15.95 -8.57
CA GLU A 76 -7.15 17.06 -9.39
C GLU A 76 -7.00 16.64 -10.85
N ASP A 77 -6.60 15.40 -11.13
CA ASP A 77 -6.54 14.82 -12.48
C ASP A 77 -7.93 14.79 -13.12
N ALA A 78 -8.95 14.38 -12.35
CA ALA A 78 -10.34 14.39 -12.82
C ALA A 78 -10.81 15.81 -13.15
N ARG A 79 -10.49 16.81 -12.30
CA ARG A 79 -10.82 18.22 -12.56
C ARG A 79 -10.12 18.72 -13.83
N LEU A 80 -8.82 18.46 -13.96
CA LEU A 80 -8.04 18.81 -15.15
C LEU A 80 -8.61 18.17 -16.43
N ALA A 81 -8.97 16.88 -16.38
CA ALA A 81 -9.55 16.15 -17.51
C ALA A 81 -10.92 16.71 -17.93
N ASN A 82 -11.68 17.30 -17.01
CA ASN A 82 -12.93 18.00 -17.29
C ASN A 82 -12.72 19.46 -17.76
N GLY A 83 -11.47 19.89 -17.97
CA GLY A 83 -11.13 21.23 -18.44
C GLY A 83 -11.14 22.29 -17.34
N GLU A 84 -11.18 21.90 -16.07
CA GLU A 84 -11.05 22.84 -14.96
C GLU A 84 -9.60 23.31 -14.76
N ILE A 85 -9.45 24.50 -14.21
CA ILE A 85 -8.15 25.03 -13.80
C ILE A 85 -7.81 24.49 -12.42
N ILE A 86 -6.62 23.90 -12.30
CA ILE A 86 -6.04 23.44 -11.04
C ILE A 86 -4.83 24.30 -10.65
N ASP A 87 -4.46 24.29 -9.38
CA ASP A 87 -3.18 24.86 -8.94
C ASP A 87 -2.04 23.89 -9.29
N GLY A 88 -1.38 24.16 -10.41
CA GLY A 88 -0.24 23.34 -10.87
C GLY A 88 0.91 23.27 -9.88
N THR A 89 1.14 24.31 -9.06
CA THR A 89 2.24 24.32 -8.09
C THR A 89 1.91 23.39 -6.91
N ALA A 90 0.69 23.45 -6.39
CA ALA A 90 0.22 22.54 -5.37
C ALA A 90 0.21 21.09 -5.88
N TYR A 91 -0.27 20.87 -7.11
CA TYR A 91 -0.30 19.55 -7.73
C TYR A 91 1.10 18.94 -7.89
N VAL A 92 2.06 19.69 -8.45
CA VAL A 92 3.45 19.24 -8.60
C VAL A 92 4.09 18.93 -7.25
N THR A 93 3.78 19.72 -6.21
CA THR A 93 4.26 19.46 -4.84
C THR A 93 3.74 18.13 -4.31
N LEU A 94 2.45 17.85 -4.49
CA LEU A 94 1.83 16.58 -4.09
C LEU A 94 2.40 15.40 -4.89
N ALA A 95 2.52 15.52 -6.21
CA ALA A 95 3.07 14.47 -7.08
C ALA A 95 4.53 14.13 -6.73
N ASN A 96 5.35 15.13 -6.42
CA ASN A 96 6.74 14.92 -5.98
C ASN A 96 6.80 14.28 -4.59
N ALA A 97 5.94 14.68 -3.66
CA ALA A 97 5.84 14.04 -2.35
C ALA A 97 5.41 12.57 -2.47
N LEU A 98 4.47 12.26 -3.39
CA LEU A 98 4.03 10.89 -3.67
C LEU A 98 5.17 10.03 -4.20
N SER A 99 5.94 10.54 -5.17
CA SER A 99 7.09 9.84 -5.75
C SER A 99 8.12 9.45 -4.68
N ARG A 100 8.48 10.38 -3.80
CA ARG A 100 9.40 10.12 -2.68
C ARG A 100 8.87 9.10 -1.67
N LEU A 101 7.56 9.09 -1.44
CA LEU A 101 6.93 8.09 -0.59
C LEU A 101 6.98 6.70 -1.22
N PHE A 102 6.76 6.58 -2.53
CA PHE A 102 6.91 5.31 -3.24
C PHE A 102 8.35 4.81 -3.23
N GLU A 103 9.33 5.67 -3.47
CA GLU A 103 10.76 5.34 -3.32
C GLU A 103 11.07 4.85 -1.90
N SER A 104 10.58 5.56 -0.88
CA SER A 104 10.76 5.18 0.54
C SER A 104 10.10 3.84 0.90
N LEU A 105 9.03 3.48 0.18
CA LEU A 105 8.34 2.20 0.32
C LEU A 105 8.99 1.07 -0.51
N GLY A 106 10.00 1.39 -1.34
CA GLY A 106 10.60 0.46 -2.29
C GLY A 106 9.69 0.11 -3.47
N ILE A 107 8.67 0.93 -3.73
CA ILE A 107 7.78 0.81 -4.89
C ILE A 107 8.44 1.61 -6.01
N ASP A 108 9.18 0.91 -6.85
CA ASP A 108 9.92 1.53 -7.95
C ASP A 108 9.03 1.63 -9.19
N SER A 109 8.70 2.85 -9.60
CA SER A 109 7.90 3.13 -10.80
C SER A 109 8.69 2.89 -12.10
N ALA A 110 10.02 2.80 -12.04
CA ALA A 110 10.89 2.55 -13.19
C ALA A 110 11.10 1.05 -13.48
N ARG A 111 10.65 0.16 -12.58
CA ARG A 111 10.87 -1.29 -12.71
C ARG A 111 9.75 -1.93 -13.54
N PRO A 112 10.06 -2.69 -14.62
CA PRO A 112 9.04 -3.35 -15.41
C PRO A 112 8.26 -4.39 -14.57
N PRO A 113 6.96 -4.62 -14.85
CA PRO A 113 6.07 -5.42 -14.00
C PRO A 113 6.51 -6.87 -13.69
N ASN A 114 7.44 -7.41 -14.48
CA ASN A 114 7.88 -8.81 -14.43
C ASN A 114 9.22 -9.04 -13.71
N ASP A 115 9.86 -8.00 -13.18
CA ASP A 115 11.21 -8.11 -12.61
C ASP A 115 11.23 -8.34 -11.10
N ARG A 116 10.13 -8.80 -10.49
CA ARG A 116 10.15 -9.13 -9.05
C ARG A 116 11.08 -10.34 -8.87
N PRO A 117 12.19 -10.24 -8.11
CA PRO A 117 12.97 -11.43 -7.83
C PRO A 117 12.05 -12.35 -7.01
N GLU A 118 11.84 -13.57 -7.48
CA GLU A 118 11.38 -14.64 -6.60
C GLU A 118 12.25 -14.56 -5.34
N ARG A 119 11.62 -14.57 -4.16
CA ARG A 119 12.34 -14.46 -2.87
C ARG A 119 13.55 -15.38 -2.90
N VAL A 120 14.75 -14.82 -3.10
CA VAL A 120 15.99 -15.57 -2.96
C VAL A 120 16.03 -16.03 -1.50
N PRO A 121 16.01 -17.35 -1.23
CA PRO A 121 16.16 -17.85 0.13
C PRO A 121 17.46 -17.26 0.68
N SER A 122 17.43 -16.76 1.91
CA SER A 122 18.63 -16.25 2.57
C SER A 122 19.69 -17.35 2.55
N MET A 123 20.66 -17.19 1.66
CA MET A 123 21.76 -18.12 1.54
C MET A 123 22.58 -17.94 2.81
N ARG A 124 22.49 -18.93 3.71
CA ARG A 124 23.40 -19.04 4.85
C ARG A 124 24.80 -19.16 4.26
N ILE A 125 25.57 -18.08 4.34
CA ILE A 125 27.00 -18.14 4.08
C ILE A 125 27.59 -18.95 5.24
N PHE A 126 27.83 -20.23 4.98
CA PHE A 126 28.77 -21.03 5.75
C PHE A 126 30.13 -20.85 5.09
N GLY A 127 31.07 -20.33 5.88
CA GLY A 127 32.47 -20.13 5.57
C GLY A 127 33.13 -19.57 6.82
#